data_AF-A0A2R4MCX0-F1
#
_entry.id   AF-A0A2R4MCX0-F1
#
_cell.length_a   1.000
_cell.length_b   1.000
_cell.length_c   1.000
_cell.angle_alpha   90.00
_cell.angle_beta   90.00
_cell.angle_gamma   90.00
#
_symmetry.space_group_name_H-M   'P 1'
#
loop_
_entity.id
_entity.type
_entity.pdbx_description
1 polymer ?
#
loop_
_entity_poly.entity_id
_entity_poly.type
_entity_poly.pdbx_seq_one_letter_code
_entity_poly.pdbx_strand_id
1 'polypeptide(L)'
;MAETAKPKIAVGWEEWIGMPDIGLPAILAKVDTGARTSALHSFAYEEIEIDGQTHIHFGVQPLADDPKLHVWCNAPLVAYREVISSNGMAEMRPFVQVELHLAGQSWPIELSLTNRETMNYRMLLGRTAMEGRIMVDPFGACINGVPEGDFYGHHLAESTTKNLSIGILTCAPNAYSTQRLVEAIEQKGHQVDLVDIARCTLQVDAQNPTLFLRNELLPRYDAVIPRVGTPITQHGLAVVRQFELMGSYVLNGASSIAAARDKLWSYQYLAKAGLDVPSTFSAFHGRDGRAMVRKAGKGPYVLKSRKSERGRGVLFAPDKTMAKSLLDAFDDLDEKLLVQPFLQAEDNADLRIMVLGKKVIAAVRRVAKTGEFRANFHQGGVTQKVKINKQERQMALRAAKALGLRFAGVDLMRTDAGPVVMEVNASPGLEGIESATGLDLSGRVIDYVVEYARPSPPALQDVPQAE
;
A
#
# COMPACT_ATOMS: atom_id res chain seq x y z
N MET A 1 -47.89 25.63 31.46
CA MET A 1 -47.18 24.48 32.06
C MET A 1 -45.80 24.48 31.46
N ALA A 2 -44.76 24.80 32.25
CA ALA A 2 -43.39 24.81 31.76
C ALA A 2 -42.96 23.35 31.57
N GLU A 3 -42.71 22.95 30.31
CA GLU A 3 -42.00 21.71 30.01
C GLU A 3 -40.66 21.78 30.74
N THR A 4 -40.51 20.97 31.79
CA THR A 4 -39.21 20.77 32.45
C THR A 4 -38.27 20.20 31.40
N ALA A 5 -37.42 21.06 30.83
CA ALA A 5 -36.43 20.68 29.84
C ALA A 5 -35.59 19.53 30.42
N LYS A 6 -35.54 18.39 29.70
CA LYS A 6 -34.69 17.28 30.08
C LYS A 6 -33.25 17.80 30.26
N PRO A 7 -32.53 17.39 31.32
CA PRO A 7 -31.16 17.83 31.53
C PRO A 7 -30.31 17.43 30.31
N LYS A 8 -29.62 18.41 29.72
CA LYS A 8 -28.72 18.18 28.58
C LYS A 8 -27.42 17.57 29.09
N ILE A 9 -26.85 16.67 28.29
CA ILE A 9 -25.52 16.10 28.51
C ILE A 9 -24.49 17.21 28.26
N ALA A 10 -23.68 17.53 29.26
CA ALA A 10 -22.54 18.39 29.05
C ALA A 10 -21.44 17.60 28.32
N VAL A 11 -20.86 18.17 27.27
CA VAL A 11 -19.73 17.57 26.51
C VAL A 11 -18.62 18.61 26.33
N GLY A 12 -17.38 18.18 26.24
CA GLY A 12 -16.26 19.00 25.80
C GLY A 12 -16.24 19.22 24.28
N TRP A 13 -15.20 19.91 23.79
CA TRP A 13 -14.94 20.04 22.35
C TRP A 13 -14.43 18.72 21.71
N GLU A 14 -14.02 17.78 22.54
CA GLU A 14 -13.59 16.42 22.22
C GLU A 14 -14.22 15.46 23.24
N GLU A 15 -14.79 14.34 22.79
CA GLU A 15 -15.39 13.33 23.65
C GLU A 15 -15.21 11.91 23.13
N TRP A 16 -15.13 10.95 24.05
CA TRP A 16 -15.27 9.54 23.75
C TRP A 16 -16.74 9.17 23.58
N ILE A 17 -17.05 8.50 22.48
CA ILE A 17 -18.41 8.14 22.07
C ILE A 17 -18.44 6.66 21.68
N GLY A 18 -19.52 5.96 22.00
CA GLY A 18 -19.78 4.60 21.55
C GLY A 18 -20.85 4.52 20.47
N MET A 19 -20.77 3.50 19.63
CA MET A 19 -21.83 2.97 18.77
C MET A 19 -21.79 1.43 18.86
N PRO A 20 -22.22 0.85 20.00
CA PRO A 20 -22.04 -0.57 20.29
C PRO A 20 -22.82 -1.49 19.34
N ASP A 21 -23.93 -1.01 18.78
CA ASP A 21 -24.78 -1.70 17.80
C ASP A 21 -24.01 -2.10 16.54
N ILE A 22 -22.98 -1.34 16.18
CA ILE A 22 -22.12 -1.61 15.02
C ILE A 22 -20.72 -2.09 15.40
N GLY A 23 -20.51 -2.47 16.67
CA GLY A 23 -19.22 -2.98 17.15
C GLY A 23 -18.16 -1.90 17.39
N LEU A 24 -18.56 -0.63 17.54
CA LEU A 24 -17.65 0.48 17.89
C LEU A 24 -17.89 0.90 19.35
N PRO A 25 -17.31 0.21 20.34
CA PRO A 25 -17.56 0.52 21.76
C PRO A 25 -17.05 1.90 22.17
N ALA A 26 -15.97 2.41 21.55
CA ALA A 26 -15.39 3.70 21.87
C ALA A 26 -14.61 4.30 20.68
N ILE A 27 -14.93 5.53 20.29
CA ILE A 27 -14.19 6.32 19.31
C ILE A 27 -14.07 7.76 19.79
N LEU A 28 -12.88 8.34 19.61
CA LEU A 28 -12.65 9.74 19.95
C LEU A 28 -13.23 10.65 18.86
N ALA A 29 -14.24 11.42 19.22
CA ALA A 29 -14.94 12.31 18.32
C ALA A 29 -14.65 13.77 18.65
N LYS A 30 -14.47 14.58 17.61
CA LYS A 30 -14.50 16.04 17.75
C LYS A 30 -15.95 16.51 17.71
N VAL A 31 -16.36 17.28 18.71
CA VAL A 31 -17.66 17.94 18.74
C VAL A 31 -17.62 19.16 17.82
N ASP A 32 -18.40 19.12 16.75
CA ASP A 32 -18.33 20.11 15.67
C ASP A 32 -19.71 20.77 15.47
N THR A 33 -19.89 21.91 16.13
CA THR A 33 -21.11 22.73 15.99
C THR A 33 -21.24 23.38 14.61
N GLY A 34 -20.16 23.39 13.79
CA GLY A 34 -20.20 23.86 12.41
C GLY A 34 -20.74 22.81 11.45
N ALA A 35 -20.56 21.51 11.75
CA ALA A 35 -21.08 20.42 10.96
C ALA A 35 -22.59 20.24 11.18
N ARG A 36 -23.37 20.16 10.10
CA ARG A 36 -24.81 19.83 10.19
C ARG A 36 -25.00 18.38 10.63
N THR A 37 -24.37 17.44 9.92
CA THR A 37 -24.46 16.00 10.20
C THR A 37 -23.13 15.46 10.69
N SER A 38 -23.20 14.45 11.54
CA SER A 38 -22.03 13.69 12.02
C SER A 38 -21.35 12.94 10.87
N ALA A 39 -20.04 12.75 10.96
CA ALA A 39 -19.25 12.06 9.94
C ALA A 39 -18.31 11.05 10.59
N LEU A 40 -18.21 9.85 10.01
CA LEU A 40 -17.37 8.77 10.48
C LEU A 40 -16.35 8.38 9.40
N HIS A 41 -15.11 8.15 9.83
CA HIS A 41 -14.07 7.61 8.98
C HIS A 41 -14.46 6.21 8.50
N SER A 42 -14.52 6.03 7.19
CA SER A 42 -14.50 4.73 6.55
C SER A 42 -13.32 4.64 5.59
N PHE A 43 -12.56 3.53 5.62
CA PHE A 43 -11.50 3.26 4.65
C PHE A 43 -11.98 2.43 3.46
N ALA A 44 -13.12 1.75 3.61
CA ALA A 44 -13.79 0.96 2.58
C ALA A 44 -15.25 0.75 3.01
N TYR A 45 -16.16 0.70 2.03
CA TYR A 45 -17.54 0.29 2.25
C TYR A 45 -18.16 -0.36 1.00
N GLU A 46 -19.16 -1.19 1.21
CA GLU A 46 -19.98 -1.82 0.17
C GLU A 46 -21.44 -1.94 0.63
N GLU A 47 -22.37 -2.03 -0.32
CA GLU A 47 -23.76 -2.32 -0.04
C GLU A 47 -23.95 -3.84 0.10
N ILE A 48 -24.68 -4.24 1.14
CA ILE A 48 -25.09 -5.62 1.37
C ILE A 48 -26.59 -5.66 1.67
N GLU A 49 -27.26 -6.76 1.35
CA GLU A 49 -28.62 -7.00 1.81
C GLU A 49 -28.62 -7.87 3.07
N ILE A 50 -29.31 -7.42 4.10
CA ILE A 50 -29.56 -8.19 5.34
C ILE A 50 -31.07 -8.17 5.57
N ASP A 51 -31.70 -9.34 5.64
CA ASP A 51 -33.14 -9.49 5.91
C ASP A 51 -34.04 -8.62 5.01
N GLY A 52 -33.66 -8.44 3.73
CA GLY A 52 -34.39 -7.64 2.74
C GLY A 52 -34.24 -6.13 2.90
N GLN A 53 -33.32 -5.66 3.75
CA GLN A 53 -32.96 -4.24 3.89
C GLN A 53 -31.54 -4.00 3.39
N THR A 54 -31.34 -2.87 2.70
CA THR A 54 -29.99 -2.44 2.27
C THR A 54 -29.21 -1.92 3.47
N HIS A 55 -28.07 -2.55 3.74
CA HIS A 55 -27.09 -2.13 4.72
C HIS A 55 -25.81 -1.70 4.02
N ILE A 56 -25.01 -0.90 4.70
CA ILE A 56 -23.62 -0.65 4.33
C ILE A 56 -22.72 -1.47 5.24
N HIS A 57 -21.89 -2.31 4.64
CA HIS A 57 -20.75 -2.94 5.29
C HIS A 57 -19.54 -2.02 5.15
N PHE A 58 -18.91 -1.60 6.25
CA PHE A 58 -17.82 -0.62 6.17
C PHE A 58 -16.74 -0.82 7.23
N GLY A 59 -15.51 -0.50 6.85
CA GLY A 59 -14.34 -0.61 7.70
C GLY A 59 -13.96 0.73 8.34
N VAL A 60 -13.70 0.72 9.64
CA VAL A 60 -13.31 1.88 10.45
C VAL A 60 -11.97 1.61 11.12
N GLN A 61 -11.08 2.60 11.14
CA GLN A 61 -9.91 2.63 12.04
C GLN A 61 -10.23 3.57 13.20
N PRO A 62 -10.74 3.06 14.34
CA PRO A 62 -11.31 3.91 15.39
C PRO A 62 -10.24 4.66 16.19
N LEU A 63 -9.04 4.09 16.33
CA LEU A 63 -7.93 4.69 17.05
C LEU A 63 -6.94 5.32 16.05
N ALA A 64 -6.70 6.62 16.16
CA ALA A 64 -5.83 7.35 15.23
C ALA A 64 -4.33 7.00 15.43
N ASP A 65 -3.95 6.63 16.66
CA ASP A 65 -2.62 6.22 17.08
C ASP A 65 -2.33 4.73 16.80
N ASP A 66 -3.37 3.90 16.66
CA ASP A 66 -3.27 2.52 16.17
C ASP A 66 -3.99 2.31 14.82
N PRO A 67 -3.36 2.71 13.69
CA PRO A 67 -3.94 2.50 12.37
C PRO A 67 -4.01 1.02 11.94
N LYS A 68 -3.60 0.06 12.78
CA LYS A 68 -3.75 -1.38 12.50
C LYS A 68 -5.06 -1.94 13.03
N LEU A 69 -5.66 -1.27 14.01
CA LEU A 69 -6.96 -1.65 14.55
C LEU A 69 -8.03 -1.30 13.53
N HIS A 70 -8.65 -2.32 12.95
CA HIS A 70 -9.75 -2.18 12.00
C HIS A 70 -11.00 -2.82 12.59
N VAL A 71 -12.10 -2.09 12.58
CA VAL A 71 -13.43 -2.56 12.99
C VAL A 71 -14.34 -2.55 11.78
N TRP A 72 -14.90 -3.69 11.43
CA TRP A 72 -15.90 -3.80 10.38
C TRP A 72 -17.30 -3.71 10.98
N CYS A 73 -18.08 -2.79 10.43
CA CYS A 73 -19.37 -2.38 10.91
C CYS A 73 -20.43 -2.72 9.85
N ASN A 74 -21.65 -3.01 10.29
CA ASN A 74 -22.82 -3.13 9.43
C ASN A 74 -23.89 -2.17 9.93
N ALA A 75 -24.41 -1.31 9.06
CA ALA A 75 -25.46 -0.37 9.46
C ALA A 75 -26.49 -0.18 8.34
N PRO A 76 -27.79 -0.01 8.65
CA PRO A 76 -28.82 0.26 7.65
C PRO A 76 -28.51 1.50 6.83
N LEU A 77 -28.62 1.41 5.50
CA LEU A 77 -28.50 2.55 4.60
C LEU A 77 -29.77 3.40 4.68
N VAL A 78 -29.61 4.68 5.00
CA VAL A 78 -30.70 5.66 4.98
C VAL A 78 -30.84 6.28 3.60
N ALA A 79 -29.74 6.81 3.06
CA ALA A 79 -29.71 7.42 1.74
C ALA A 79 -28.26 7.70 1.30
N TYR A 80 -28.06 7.88 -0.01
CA TYR A 80 -26.90 8.61 -0.52
C TYR A 80 -27.22 10.10 -0.63
N ARG A 81 -26.32 10.95 -0.14
CA ARG A 81 -26.48 12.41 -0.25
C ARG A 81 -25.17 13.05 -0.70
N GLU A 82 -25.28 14.11 -1.48
CA GLU A 82 -24.14 14.96 -1.84
C GLU A 82 -23.76 15.81 -0.64
N VAL A 83 -22.50 15.75 -0.23
CA VAL A 83 -21.95 16.53 0.89
C VAL A 83 -20.82 17.40 0.38
N ILE A 84 -20.93 18.71 0.62
CA ILE A 84 -19.89 19.69 0.30
C ILE A 84 -19.01 19.86 1.52
N SER A 85 -17.74 19.47 1.44
CA SER A 85 -16.78 19.71 2.52
C SER A 85 -16.33 21.17 2.57
N SER A 86 -15.73 21.58 3.69
CA SER A 86 -15.25 22.95 3.93
C SER A 86 -14.22 23.46 2.90
N ASN A 87 -13.62 22.56 2.11
CA ASN A 87 -12.73 22.87 1.00
C ASN A 87 -13.47 23.09 -0.34
N GLY A 88 -14.80 23.06 -0.36
CA GLY A 88 -15.64 23.28 -1.54
C GLY A 88 -15.81 22.06 -2.46
N MET A 89 -15.27 20.89 -2.10
CA MET A 89 -15.44 19.66 -2.88
C MET A 89 -16.78 18.98 -2.52
N ALA A 90 -17.55 18.64 -3.54
CA ALA A 90 -18.76 17.82 -3.42
C ALA A 90 -18.42 16.33 -3.54
N GLU A 91 -18.99 15.51 -2.67
CA GLU A 91 -18.81 14.06 -2.65
C GLU A 91 -20.17 13.38 -2.36
N MET A 92 -20.54 12.37 -3.13
CA MET A 92 -21.68 11.51 -2.84
C MET A 92 -21.30 10.51 -1.75
N ARG A 93 -22.00 10.54 -0.62
CA ARG A 93 -21.69 9.71 0.54
C ARG A 93 -22.89 8.90 1.01
N PRO A 94 -22.70 7.64 1.45
CA PRO A 94 -23.75 6.90 2.12
C PRO A 94 -23.98 7.48 3.52
N PHE A 95 -25.25 7.56 3.90
CA PHE A 95 -25.70 7.90 5.25
C PHE A 95 -26.29 6.65 5.87
N VAL A 96 -25.74 6.25 7.01
CA VAL A 96 -26.19 5.07 7.75
C VAL A 96 -26.85 5.47 9.06
N GLN A 97 -27.77 4.65 9.55
CA GLN A 97 -28.38 4.83 10.87
C GLN A 97 -27.66 3.98 11.90
N VAL A 98 -27.29 4.59 13.03
CA VAL A 98 -26.64 3.89 14.16
C VAL A 98 -27.19 4.41 15.49
N GLU A 99 -26.94 3.68 16.57
CA GLU A 99 -27.24 4.10 17.93
C GLU A 99 -26.00 4.74 18.61
N LEU A 100 -26.04 6.06 18.78
CA LEU A 100 -25.01 6.80 19.51
C LEU A 100 -25.13 6.54 21.01
N HIS A 101 -24.04 6.17 21.68
CA HIS A 101 -23.92 6.04 23.13
C HIS A 101 -22.96 7.10 23.68
N LEU A 102 -23.44 7.97 24.57
CA LEU A 102 -22.65 9.02 25.21
C LEU A 102 -23.18 9.32 26.62
N ALA A 103 -22.29 9.37 27.60
CA ALA A 103 -22.61 9.71 28.99
C ALA A 103 -23.78 8.87 29.58
N GLY A 104 -23.82 7.58 29.26
CA GLY A 104 -24.86 6.65 29.71
C GLY A 104 -26.21 6.80 29.01
N GLN A 105 -26.32 7.64 27.98
CA GLN A 105 -27.53 7.78 27.16
C GLN A 105 -27.30 7.25 25.75
N SER A 106 -28.34 6.63 25.19
CA SER A 106 -28.34 6.13 23.80
C SER A 106 -29.45 6.77 22.97
N TRP A 107 -29.19 7.12 21.72
CA TRP A 107 -30.20 7.55 20.76
C TRP A 107 -29.77 7.36 19.30
N PRO A 108 -30.71 7.19 18.35
CA PRO A 108 -30.38 7.01 16.95
C PRO A 108 -29.85 8.30 16.33
N ILE A 109 -28.84 8.16 15.47
CA ILE A 109 -28.28 9.24 14.64
C ILE A 109 -28.06 8.78 13.20
N GLU A 110 -28.02 9.73 12.28
CA GLU A 110 -27.50 9.51 10.93
C GLU A 110 -25.99 9.84 10.87
N LEU A 111 -25.20 8.97 10.27
CA LEU A 111 -23.78 9.16 10.03
C LEU A 111 -23.44 9.12 8.56
N SER A 112 -22.73 10.14 8.10
CA SER A 112 -22.10 10.12 6.78
C SER A 112 -20.76 9.37 6.84
N LEU A 113 -20.56 8.38 5.98
CA LEU A 113 -19.27 7.69 5.84
C LEU A 113 -18.39 8.40 4.82
N THR A 114 -17.13 8.65 5.19
CA THR A 114 -16.15 9.32 4.30
C THR A 114 -14.72 8.98 4.70
N ASN A 115 -13.78 9.06 3.75
CA ASN A 115 -12.37 8.83 4.06
C ASN A 115 -11.76 10.04 4.77
N ARG A 116 -11.38 9.85 6.04
CA ARG A 116 -10.77 10.84 6.92
C ARG A 116 -9.38 10.40 7.39
N GLU A 117 -8.69 9.53 6.63
CA GLU A 117 -7.41 8.94 7.03
C GLU A 117 -6.35 10.00 7.38
N THR A 118 -6.38 11.15 6.70
CA THR A 118 -5.45 12.27 6.89
C THR A 118 -5.87 13.26 7.98
N MET A 119 -7.05 13.10 8.58
CA MET A 119 -7.59 13.99 9.61
C MET A 119 -7.25 13.48 11.01
N ASN A 120 -7.06 14.41 11.95
CA ASN A 120 -6.74 14.09 13.36
C ASN A 120 -7.86 13.30 14.06
N TYR A 121 -9.12 13.56 13.69
CA TYR A 121 -10.29 12.91 14.27
C TYR A 121 -10.99 12.02 13.26
N ARG A 122 -11.18 10.76 13.68
CA ARG A 122 -11.87 9.72 12.92
C ARG A 122 -13.38 9.91 12.93
N MET A 123 -13.93 10.69 13.86
CA MET A 123 -15.34 11.03 13.92
C MET A 123 -15.57 12.52 14.20
N LEU A 124 -16.61 13.08 13.58
CA LEU A 124 -17.19 14.38 13.93
C LEU A 124 -18.60 14.17 14.47
N LEU A 125 -18.93 14.81 15.59
CA LEU A 125 -20.30 14.88 16.10
C LEU A 125 -20.95 16.20 15.66
N GLY A 126 -21.93 16.12 14.75
CA GLY A 126 -22.61 17.27 14.16
C GLY A 126 -23.87 17.68 14.92
N ARG A 127 -24.46 18.81 14.52
CA ARG A 127 -25.62 19.43 15.20
C ARG A 127 -26.87 18.56 15.27
N THR A 128 -27.18 17.77 14.24
CA THR A 128 -28.38 16.89 14.26
C THR A 128 -28.29 15.82 15.34
N ALA A 129 -27.09 15.32 15.65
CA ALA A 129 -26.89 14.36 16.74
C ALA A 129 -26.99 15.02 18.13
N MET A 130 -26.66 16.32 18.23
CA MET A 130 -26.65 17.10 19.48
C MET A 130 -28.00 17.72 19.84
N GLU A 131 -28.89 17.88 18.86
CA GLU A 131 -30.10 18.69 18.95
C GLU A 131 -30.98 18.30 20.16
N GLY A 132 -31.23 19.28 21.04
CA GLY A 132 -32.04 19.09 22.25
C GLY A 132 -31.42 18.23 23.35
N ARG A 133 -30.22 17.65 23.13
CA ARG A 133 -29.61 16.65 24.02
C ARG A 133 -28.29 17.09 24.65
N ILE A 134 -27.49 17.87 23.92
CA ILE A 134 -26.11 18.16 24.29
C ILE A 134 -25.89 19.66 24.54
N MET A 135 -25.03 19.98 25.50
CA MET A 135 -24.48 21.32 25.77
C MET A 135 -22.95 21.23 25.69
N VAL A 136 -22.33 22.06 24.85
CA VAL A 136 -20.87 22.01 24.60
C VAL A 136 -20.14 23.01 25.49
N ASP A 137 -19.21 22.52 26.30
CA ASP A 137 -18.16 23.30 26.94
C ASP A 137 -16.96 23.42 25.98
N PRO A 138 -16.68 24.60 25.42
CA PRO A 138 -15.59 24.77 24.46
C PRO A 138 -14.19 24.66 25.09
N PHE A 139 -14.06 24.71 26.42
CA PHE A 139 -12.78 24.59 27.12
C PHE A 139 -12.54 23.19 27.69
N GLY A 140 -13.59 22.41 27.90
CA GLY A 140 -13.52 21.03 28.37
C GLY A 140 -13.15 20.04 27.27
N ALA A 141 -12.43 18.97 27.62
CA ALA A 141 -12.18 17.82 26.76
C ALA A 141 -12.41 16.53 27.58
N CYS A 142 -13.11 15.56 27.01
CA CYS A 142 -13.44 14.27 27.63
C CYS A 142 -14.07 14.44 29.02
N ILE A 143 -15.02 15.37 29.18
CA ILE A 143 -15.60 15.71 30.48
C ILE A 143 -16.52 14.60 31.01
N ASN A 144 -16.97 13.70 30.13
CA ASN A 144 -17.70 12.49 30.50
C ASN A 144 -16.77 11.30 30.80
N GLY A 145 -15.47 11.58 30.93
CA GLY A 145 -14.45 10.59 31.21
C GLY A 145 -13.86 9.97 29.94
N VAL A 146 -12.70 9.36 30.13
CA VAL A 146 -12.17 8.38 29.18
C VAL A 146 -12.75 7.04 29.62
N PRO A 147 -13.35 6.25 28.73
CA PRO A 147 -13.84 4.94 29.11
C PRO A 147 -12.67 4.12 29.72
N GLU A 148 -12.96 3.22 30.66
CA GLU A 148 -11.95 2.42 31.37
C GLU A 148 -11.86 1.00 30.80
N GLY A 149 -10.64 0.49 30.62
CA GLY A 149 -10.36 -0.85 30.09
C GLY A 149 -9.81 -0.85 28.66
N ASP A 150 -9.62 -2.04 28.11
CA ASP A 150 -9.24 -2.23 26.71
C ASP A 150 -10.50 -2.50 25.88
N PHE A 151 -11.07 -1.45 25.28
CA PHE A 151 -12.32 -1.53 24.48
C PHE A 151 -12.20 -2.44 23.27
N TYR A 152 -10.96 -2.64 22.83
CA TYR A 152 -10.60 -3.46 21.69
C TYR A 152 -9.75 -4.67 22.12
N GLY A 153 -9.67 -4.94 23.42
CA GLY A 153 -8.66 -5.79 24.08
C GLY A 153 -8.74 -7.28 23.89
N HIS A 154 -9.63 -7.70 23.00
CA HIS A 154 -9.73 -9.05 22.53
C HIS A 154 -9.48 -9.17 21.01
N HIS A 155 -9.04 -8.11 20.32
CA HIS A 155 -8.56 -8.19 18.93
C HIS A 155 -7.06 -8.46 18.78
N LEU A 156 -6.35 -8.63 19.90
CA LEU A 156 -5.02 -9.25 19.96
C LEU A 156 -5.04 -10.68 20.55
N ALA A 157 -6.21 -11.15 21.01
CA ALA A 157 -6.38 -12.56 21.35
C ALA A 157 -6.46 -13.31 20.03
N GLU A 158 -5.37 -14.02 19.73
CA GLU A 158 -5.23 -15.07 18.73
C GLU A 158 -6.17 -14.91 17.54
N SER A 159 -5.61 -14.47 16.40
CA SER A 159 -6.20 -14.80 15.10
C SER A 159 -6.62 -16.27 15.14
N THR A 160 -7.89 -16.54 15.43
CA THR A 160 -8.54 -17.84 15.26
C THR A 160 -8.16 -18.22 13.86
N THR A 161 -7.25 -19.19 13.74
CA THR A 161 -6.51 -19.58 12.54
C THR A 161 -7.28 -19.18 11.29
N LYS A 162 -7.01 -17.98 10.77
CA LYS A 162 -7.71 -17.49 9.58
C LYS A 162 -7.17 -18.35 8.47
N ASN A 163 -7.91 -19.35 8.01
CA ASN A 163 -7.49 -20.11 6.86
C ASN A 163 -7.69 -19.23 5.62
N LEU A 164 -6.74 -18.33 5.38
CA LEU A 164 -6.79 -17.40 4.26
C LEU A 164 -6.53 -18.15 2.97
N SER A 165 -7.26 -17.78 1.92
CA SER A 165 -6.93 -18.17 0.55
C SER A 165 -6.00 -17.12 -0.06
N ILE A 166 -4.76 -17.51 -0.36
CA ILE A 166 -3.72 -16.60 -0.85
C ILE A 166 -3.27 -16.98 -2.26
N GLY A 167 -3.48 -16.09 -3.23
CA GLY A 167 -2.99 -16.26 -4.59
C GLY A 167 -1.59 -15.68 -4.80
N ILE A 168 -0.62 -16.48 -5.25
CA ILE A 168 0.67 -15.96 -5.72
C ILE A 168 0.64 -15.84 -7.24
N LEU A 169 0.64 -14.60 -7.75
CA LEU A 169 0.62 -14.36 -9.19
C LEU A 169 2.03 -14.42 -9.77
N THR A 170 2.36 -15.43 -10.56
CA THR A 170 3.74 -15.65 -11.01
C THR A 170 3.81 -16.39 -12.34
N CYS A 171 4.83 -16.08 -13.15
CA CYS A 171 5.21 -16.92 -14.32
C CYS A 171 6.39 -17.84 -14.01
N ALA A 172 6.91 -17.80 -12.78
CA ALA A 172 8.06 -18.57 -12.34
C ALA A 172 7.71 -19.33 -11.04
N PRO A 173 6.86 -20.36 -11.13
CA PRO A 173 6.41 -21.13 -9.96
C PRO A 173 7.59 -21.76 -9.22
N ASN A 174 8.59 -22.26 -9.96
CA ASN A 174 9.74 -22.98 -9.39
C ASN A 174 10.89 -22.06 -8.92
N ALA A 175 10.72 -20.74 -8.98
CA ALA A 175 11.74 -19.83 -8.47
C ALA A 175 11.83 -19.91 -6.94
N TYR A 176 13.05 -19.86 -6.39
CA TYR A 176 13.30 -19.95 -4.94
C TYR A 176 12.38 -19.04 -4.12
N SER A 177 12.25 -17.76 -4.51
CA SER A 177 11.42 -16.79 -3.77
C SER A 177 9.92 -17.13 -3.81
N THR A 178 9.45 -17.78 -4.87
CA THR A 178 8.05 -18.23 -4.97
C THR A 178 7.84 -19.44 -4.06
N GLN A 179 8.72 -20.45 -4.14
CA GLN A 179 8.63 -21.67 -3.33
C GLN A 179 8.71 -21.35 -1.83
N ARG A 180 9.62 -20.46 -1.41
CA ARG A 180 9.71 -20.01 -0.02
C ARG A 180 8.47 -19.29 0.49
N LEU A 181 7.73 -18.61 -0.39
CA LEU A 181 6.44 -18.01 -0.03
C LEU A 181 5.36 -19.08 0.10
N VAL A 182 5.29 -20.05 -0.83
CA VAL A 182 4.38 -21.21 -0.74
C VAL A 182 4.59 -21.95 0.58
N GLU A 183 5.83 -22.37 0.86
CA GLU A 183 6.20 -23.05 2.11
C GLU A 183 5.77 -22.25 3.34
N ALA A 184 6.00 -20.93 3.34
CA ALA A 184 5.64 -20.06 4.46
C ALA A 184 4.12 -19.90 4.65
N ILE A 185 3.33 -19.95 3.57
CA ILE A 185 1.86 -19.91 3.62
C ILE A 185 1.33 -21.24 4.17
N GLU A 186 1.82 -22.37 3.65
CA GLU A 186 1.44 -23.72 4.08
C GLU A 186 1.81 -23.97 5.55
N GLN A 187 3.03 -23.60 5.98
CA GLN A 187 3.48 -23.75 7.36
C GLN A 187 2.64 -22.96 8.37
N LYS A 188 2.00 -21.88 7.93
CA LYS A 188 1.11 -21.04 8.75
C LYS A 188 -0.37 -21.49 8.68
N GLY A 189 -0.67 -22.57 7.96
CA GLY A 189 -2.00 -23.17 7.91
C GLY A 189 -3.00 -22.43 7.00
N HIS A 190 -2.50 -21.77 5.95
CA HIS A 190 -3.31 -21.04 4.98
C HIS A 190 -3.33 -21.79 3.63
N GLN A 191 -4.35 -21.54 2.82
CA GLN A 191 -4.44 -22.06 1.45
C GLN A 191 -3.62 -21.19 0.49
N VAL A 192 -2.94 -21.83 -0.46
CA VAL A 192 -2.12 -21.16 -1.47
C VAL A 192 -2.41 -21.69 -2.85
N ASP A 193 -2.67 -20.78 -3.78
CA ASP A 193 -2.75 -21.09 -5.21
C ASP A 193 -1.68 -20.35 -5.99
N LEU A 194 -0.97 -21.08 -6.86
CA LEU A 194 -0.05 -20.49 -7.82
C LEU A 194 -0.82 -20.14 -9.09
N VAL A 195 -0.99 -18.85 -9.34
CA VAL A 195 -1.72 -18.36 -10.51
C VAL A 195 -0.74 -17.91 -11.59
N ASP A 196 -0.77 -18.58 -12.73
CA ASP A 196 -0.02 -18.14 -13.92
C ASP A 196 -0.66 -16.88 -14.48
N ILE A 197 -0.14 -15.75 -14.02
CA ILE A 197 -0.64 -14.41 -14.35
C ILE A 197 -0.58 -14.12 -15.86
N ALA A 198 0.29 -14.78 -16.63
CA ALA A 198 0.36 -14.59 -18.08
C ALA A 198 -0.80 -15.26 -18.83
N ARG A 199 -1.51 -16.18 -18.17
CA ARG A 199 -2.64 -16.94 -18.73
C ARG A 199 -3.99 -16.48 -18.20
N CYS A 200 -4.00 -15.44 -17.38
CA CYS A 200 -5.22 -14.89 -16.83
C CYS A 200 -5.97 -14.11 -17.92
N THR A 201 -7.28 -14.29 -17.99
CA THR A 201 -8.17 -13.42 -18.76
C THR A 201 -9.14 -12.77 -17.77
N LEU A 202 -9.73 -11.64 -18.15
CA LEU A 202 -10.60 -10.87 -17.25
C LEU A 202 -11.82 -10.38 -18.00
N GLN A 203 -12.94 -10.31 -17.30
CA GLN A 203 -14.15 -9.63 -17.74
C GLN A 203 -14.31 -8.38 -16.89
N VAL A 204 -14.26 -7.22 -17.53
CA VAL A 204 -14.62 -5.95 -16.89
C VAL A 204 -16.11 -5.78 -17.02
N ASP A 205 -16.81 -5.96 -15.92
CA ASP A 205 -18.25 -5.78 -15.82
C ASP A 205 -18.57 -5.04 -14.51
N ALA A 206 -19.60 -4.19 -14.53
CA ALA A 206 -19.96 -3.36 -13.39
C ALA A 206 -20.63 -4.17 -12.26
N GLN A 207 -21.26 -5.30 -12.61
CA GLN A 207 -22.03 -6.14 -11.69
C GLN A 207 -21.23 -7.38 -11.29
N ASN A 208 -20.53 -8.00 -12.25
CA ASN A 208 -19.76 -9.22 -12.02
C ASN A 208 -18.35 -9.17 -12.62
N PRO A 209 -17.45 -8.34 -12.04
CA PRO A 209 -16.04 -8.34 -12.43
C PRO A 209 -15.41 -9.70 -12.11
N THR A 210 -14.87 -10.38 -13.12
CA THR A 210 -14.34 -11.76 -12.97
C THR A 210 -12.96 -11.93 -13.59
N LEU A 211 -12.22 -12.90 -13.04
CA LEU A 211 -10.92 -13.34 -13.51
C LEU A 211 -10.99 -14.82 -13.84
N PHE A 212 -10.39 -15.22 -14.94
CA PHE A 212 -10.30 -16.61 -15.35
C PHE A 212 -8.84 -17.02 -15.52
N LEU A 213 -8.53 -18.25 -15.18
CA LEU A 213 -7.30 -18.90 -15.59
C LEU A 213 -7.64 -19.80 -16.77
N ARG A 214 -7.26 -19.36 -17.98
CA ARG A 214 -7.74 -19.96 -19.24
C ARG A 214 -9.28 -19.85 -19.35
N ASN A 215 -10.00 -20.93 -19.09
CA ASN A 215 -11.46 -21.00 -19.18
C ASN A 215 -12.13 -21.25 -17.82
N GLU A 216 -11.34 -21.40 -16.75
CA GLU A 216 -11.86 -21.68 -15.41
C GLU A 216 -11.91 -20.37 -14.62
N LEU A 217 -13.03 -20.12 -13.96
CA LEU A 217 -13.19 -18.98 -13.06
C LEU A 217 -12.19 -19.11 -11.92
N LEU A 218 -11.38 -18.07 -11.71
CA LEU A 218 -10.50 -18.03 -10.55
C LEU A 218 -11.33 -17.79 -9.28
N PRO A 219 -11.02 -18.49 -8.17
CA PRO A 219 -11.66 -18.21 -6.91
C PRO A 219 -11.30 -16.80 -6.43
N ARG A 220 -12.11 -16.27 -5.50
CA ARG A 220 -11.71 -15.09 -4.75
C ARG A 220 -10.56 -15.46 -3.82
N TYR A 221 -9.56 -14.59 -3.77
CA TYR A 221 -8.46 -14.68 -2.81
C TYR A 221 -8.59 -13.57 -1.78
N ASP A 222 -8.33 -13.89 -0.53
CA ASP A 222 -8.28 -12.91 0.57
C ASP A 222 -7.06 -12.00 0.41
N ALA A 223 -5.96 -12.59 -0.09
CA ALA A 223 -4.76 -11.87 -0.41
C ALA A 223 -4.13 -12.35 -1.70
N VAL A 224 -3.44 -11.43 -2.37
CA VAL A 224 -2.70 -11.71 -3.59
C VAL A 224 -1.29 -11.14 -3.46
N ILE A 225 -0.29 -11.95 -3.81
CA ILE A 225 1.13 -11.57 -3.80
C ILE A 225 1.64 -11.56 -5.26
N PRO A 226 1.67 -10.40 -5.94
CA PRO A 226 2.13 -10.33 -7.31
C PRO A 226 3.65 -10.46 -7.42
N ARG A 227 4.09 -11.46 -8.19
CA ARG A 227 5.49 -11.67 -8.61
C ARG A 227 5.61 -11.43 -10.12
N VAL A 228 5.12 -10.26 -10.56
CA VAL A 228 5.06 -9.88 -11.98
C VAL A 228 6.47 -9.75 -12.57
N GLY A 229 6.75 -10.51 -13.64
CA GLY A 229 7.99 -10.40 -14.41
C GLY A 229 7.98 -9.24 -15.42
N THR A 230 9.15 -8.77 -15.85
CA THR A 230 9.29 -7.69 -16.84
C THR A 230 8.47 -7.91 -18.12
N PRO A 231 8.52 -9.08 -18.78
CA PRO A 231 7.93 -9.26 -20.11
C PRO A 231 6.41 -9.07 -20.15
N ILE A 232 5.74 -9.35 -19.03
CA ILE A 232 4.29 -9.34 -18.91
C ILE A 232 3.77 -8.12 -18.14
N THR A 233 4.60 -7.10 -17.89
CA THR A 233 4.25 -6.01 -16.98
C THR A 233 2.88 -5.40 -17.28
N GLN A 234 2.58 -5.04 -18.53
CA GLN A 234 1.30 -4.40 -18.85
C GLN A 234 0.09 -5.30 -18.54
N HIS A 235 0.13 -6.56 -18.99
CA HIS A 235 -0.94 -7.52 -18.74
C HIS A 235 -1.04 -7.87 -17.25
N GLY A 236 0.09 -8.16 -16.60
CA GLY A 236 0.14 -8.48 -15.18
C GLY A 236 -0.37 -7.33 -14.30
N LEU A 237 -0.08 -6.08 -14.64
CA LEU A 237 -0.65 -4.92 -13.94
C LEU A 237 -2.16 -4.80 -14.10
N ALA A 238 -2.73 -5.23 -15.23
CA ALA A 238 -4.19 -5.25 -15.42
C ALA A 238 -4.83 -6.32 -14.52
N VAL A 239 -4.25 -7.53 -14.48
CA VAL A 239 -4.72 -8.63 -13.62
C VAL A 239 -4.61 -8.26 -12.14
N VAL A 240 -3.47 -7.69 -11.71
CA VAL A 240 -3.29 -7.23 -10.32
C VAL A 240 -4.35 -6.21 -9.95
N ARG A 241 -4.59 -5.22 -10.82
CA ARG A 241 -5.60 -4.19 -10.57
C ARG A 241 -7.01 -4.76 -10.48
N GLN A 242 -7.30 -5.79 -11.27
CA GLN A 242 -8.59 -6.46 -11.21
C GLN A 242 -8.79 -7.13 -9.83
N PHE A 243 -7.77 -7.83 -9.29
CA PHE A 243 -7.83 -8.36 -7.93
C PHE A 243 -8.00 -7.25 -6.87
N GLU A 244 -7.31 -6.11 -7.03
CA GLU A 244 -7.49 -4.95 -6.13
C GLU A 244 -8.94 -4.44 -6.14
N LEU A 245 -9.53 -4.30 -7.33
CA LEU A 245 -10.91 -3.82 -7.50
C LEU A 245 -11.97 -4.83 -7.06
N MET A 246 -11.63 -6.12 -7.05
CA MET A 246 -12.48 -7.20 -6.54
C MET A 246 -12.38 -7.38 -5.01
N GLY A 247 -11.57 -6.57 -4.32
CA GLY A 247 -11.49 -6.52 -2.86
C GLY A 247 -10.33 -7.33 -2.24
N SER A 248 -9.52 -8.03 -3.03
CA SER A 248 -8.38 -8.79 -2.50
C SER A 248 -7.31 -7.85 -1.91
N TYR A 249 -6.70 -8.26 -0.79
CA TYR A 249 -5.54 -7.54 -0.27
C TYR A 249 -4.30 -7.81 -1.14
N VAL A 250 -3.75 -6.78 -1.78
CA VAL A 250 -2.61 -6.95 -2.71
C VAL A 250 -1.28 -6.44 -2.15
N LEU A 251 -0.23 -7.28 -2.23
CA LEU A 251 1.13 -6.96 -1.81
C LEU A 251 2.15 -7.20 -2.96
N ASN A 252 2.48 -6.24 -3.82
CA ASN A 252 2.10 -4.82 -3.86
C ASN A 252 1.05 -4.52 -4.94
N GLY A 253 0.40 -3.37 -4.81
CA GLY A 253 -0.62 -2.91 -5.75
C GLY A 253 -0.12 -2.54 -7.15
N ALA A 254 -1.03 -2.49 -8.13
CA ALA A 254 -0.68 -2.32 -9.54
C ALA A 254 0.01 -0.98 -9.82
N SER A 255 -0.53 0.11 -9.29
CA SER A 255 0.05 1.45 -9.45
C SER A 255 1.47 1.55 -8.87
N SER A 256 1.71 0.93 -7.71
CA SER A 256 3.02 0.92 -7.07
C SER A 256 4.04 0.08 -7.83
N ILE A 257 3.62 -1.09 -8.35
CA ILE A 257 4.47 -1.92 -9.23
C ILE A 257 4.82 -1.15 -10.51
N ALA A 258 3.86 -0.45 -11.11
CA ALA A 258 4.07 0.35 -12.32
C ALA A 258 5.10 1.46 -12.10
N ALA A 259 4.95 2.22 -11.02
CA ALA A 259 5.87 3.30 -10.65
C ALA A 259 7.30 2.77 -10.41
N ALA A 260 7.44 1.62 -9.73
CA ALA A 260 8.71 0.97 -9.46
C ALA A 260 9.40 0.41 -10.72
N ARG A 261 8.62 -0.06 -11.70
CA ARG A 261 9.15 -0.65 -12.93
C ARG A 261 9.78 0.39 -13.86
N ASP A 262 9.21 1.59 -13.93
CA ASP A 262 9.73 2.67 -14.75
C ASP A 262 10.76 3.48 -13.97
N LYS A 263 12.05 3.35 -14.35
CA LYS A 263 13.13 4.06 -13.65
C LYS A 263 12.99 5.57 -13.66
N LEU A 264 12.51 6.15 -14.76
CA LEU A 264 12.35 7.60 -14.82
C LEU A 264 11.24 8.06 -13.88
N TRP A 265 10.11 7.36 -13.89
CA TRP A 265 9.00 7.61 -12.96
C TRP A 265 9.48 7.46 -11.51
N SER A 266 10.14 6.35 -11.20
CA SER A 266 10.73 6.11 -9.88
C SER A 266 11.63 7.26 -9.44
N TYR A 267 12.61 7.67 -10.25
CA TYR A 267 13.49 8.78 -9.89
C TYR A 267 12.77 10.10 -9.69
N GLN A 268 11.73 10.41 -10.49
CA GLN A 268 10.93 11.62 -10.29
C GLN A 268 10.24 11.63 -8.92
N TYR A 269 9.66 10.50 -8.50
CA TYR A 269 8.99 10.40 -7.20
C TYR A 269 9.98 10.41 -6.04
N LEU A 270 11.11 9.74 -6.18
CA LEU A 270 12.18 9.74 -5.17
C LEU A 270 12.79 11.14 -5.00
N ALA A 271 13.05 11.84 -6.10
CA ALA A 271 13.55 13.22 -6.07
C ALA A 271 12.53 14.18 -5.44
N LYS A 272 11.24 14.08 -5.81
CA LYS A 272 10.15 14.85 -5.15
C LYS A 272 10.07 14.57 -3.66
N ALA A 273 10.33 13.32 -3.25
CA ALA A 273 10.38 12.93 -1.85
C ALA A 273 11.65 13.41 -1.14
N GLY A 274 12.55 14.16 -1.79
CA GLY A 274 13.78 14.70 -1.21
C GLY A 274 14.83 13.64 -0.91
N LEU A 275 14.93 12.62 -1.76
CA LEU A 275 15.95 11.58 -1.70
C LEU A 275 17.00 11.79 -2.78
N ASP A 276 18.25 11.55 -2.43
CA ASP A 276 19.35 11.58 -3.38
C ASP A 276 19.23 10.42 -4.37
N VAL A 277 19.16 10.77 -5.65
CA VAL A 277 19.14 9.86 -6.80
C VAL A 277 20.18 10.30 -7.81
N PRO A 278 20.66 9.43 -8.72
CA PRO A 278 21.59 9.83 -9.75
C PRO A 278 20.98 10.92 -10.64
N SER A 279 21.75 11.96 -10.96
CA SER A 279 21.33 12.97 -11.92
C SER A 279 20.99 12.28 -13.25
N THR A 280 19.72 12.32 -13.64
CA THR A 280 19.19 11.52 -14.74
C THR A 280 18.61 12.42 -15.81
N PHE A 281 19.10 12.22 -17.04
CA PHE A 281 18.62 12.93 -18.22
C PHE A 281 17.86 11.95 -19.10
N SER A 282 16.69 12.39 -19.58
CA SER A 282 15.86 11.64 -20.51
C SER A 282 15.42 12.57 -21.65
N ALA A 283 15.32 12.01 -22.85
CA ALA A 283 14.82 12.68 -24.03
C ALA A 283 14.01 11.67 -24.87
N PHE A 284 13.03 12.17 -25.61
CA PHE A 284 12.19 11.34 -26.46
C PHE A 284 12.82 11.05 -27.84
N HIS A 285 13.65 11.96 -28.35
CA HIS A 285 14.34 11.82 -29.65
C HIS A 285 15.87 11.75 -29.48
N GLY A 286 16.54 10.91 -30.27
CA GLY A 286 18.00 10.75 -30.22
C GLY A 286 18.79 12.04 -30.50
N ARG A 287 18.25 12.94 -31.35
CA ARG A 287 18.84 14.28 -31.58
C ARG A 287 18.98 15.10 -30.30
N ASP A 288 17.98 15.02 -29.41
CA ASP A 288 18.02 15.65 -28.09
C ASP A 288 18.89 14.86 -27.10
N GLY A 289 19.12 13.58 -27.37
CA GLY A 289 20.02 12.73 -26.60
C GLY A 289 21.45 13.25 -26.54
N ARG A 290 21.94 13.85 -27.63
CA ARG A 290 23.27 14.50 -27.64
C ARG A 290 23.34 15.70 -26.71
N ALA A 291 22.23 16.41 -26.52
CA ALA A 291 22.13 17.49 -25.55
C ALA A 291 22.13 16.96 -24.11
N MET A 292 21.55 15.77 -23.85
CA MET A 292 21.59 15.12 -22.54
C MET A 292 23.04 14.87 -22.07
N VAL A 293 23.89 14.31 -22.94
CA VAL A 293 25.30 14.03 -22.60
C VAL A 293 26.07 15.31 -22.26
N ARG A 294 25.74 16.43 -22.91
CA ARG A 294 26.33 17.74 -22.57
C ARG A 294 25.88 18.22 -21.19
N LYS A 295 24.58 18.09 -20.89
CA LYS A 295 24.01 18.46 -19.59
C LYS A 295 24.50 17.57 -18.44
N ALA A 296 24.79 16.30 -18.72
CA ALA A 296 25.36 15.35 -17.77
C ALA A 296 26.82 15.65 -17.37
N GLY A 297 27.47 16.66 -17.97
CA GLY A 297 28.78 17.13 -17.54
C GLY A 297 29.95 16.35 -18.15
N LYS A 298 31.01 16.14 -17.36
CA LYS A 298 32.19 15.35 -17.75
C LYS A 298 31.94 13.87 -17.42
N GLY A 299 32.32 12.98 -18.34
CA GLY A 299 32.17 11.54 -18.16
C GLY A 299 33.09 10.98 -17.07
N PRO A 300 32.99 9.67 -16.76
CA PRO A 300 32.24 8.66 -17.51
C PRO A 300 30.72 8.69 -17.31
N TYR A 301 29.97 8.00 -18.17
CA TYR A 301 28.50 7.95 -18.16
C TYR A 301 27.97 6.52 -18.04
N VAL A 302 26.75 6.41 -17.52
CA VAL A 302 25.95 5.19 -17.53
C VAL A 302 24.66 5.46 -18.31
N LEU A 303 24.37 4.61 -19.30
CA LEU A 303 23.12 4.66 -20.05
C LEU A 303 22.24 3.50 -19.63
N LYS A 304 20.96 3.77 -19.33
CA LYS A 304 20.02 2.77 -18.81
C LYS A 304 18.72 2.79 -19.60
N SER A 305 18.23 1.62 -20.04
CA SER A 305 16.85 1.49 -20.48
C SER A 305 15.87 1.83 -19.34
N ARG A 306 14.71 2.40 -19.67
CA ARG A 306 13.65 2.70 -18.71
C ARG A 306 13.08 1.45 -18.03
N LYS A 307 12.96 0.35 -18.78
CA LYS A 307 12.25 -0.88 -18.36
C LYS A 307 13.17 -2.06 -18.01
N SER A 308 14.48 -1.84 -17.96
CA SER A 308 15.44 -2.91 -17.69
C SER A 308 15.32 -3.53 -16.29
N GLU A 309 15.65 -4.81 -16.15
CA GLU A 309 15.85 -5.48 -14.87
C GLU A 309 17.15 -6.29 -14.87
N ARG A 310 17.70 -6.56 -13.67
CA ARG A 310 18.88 -7.42 -13.45
C ARG A 310 20.13 -6.99 -14.24
N GLY A 311 20.32 -5.69 -14.49
CA GLY A 311 21.49 -5.14 -15.16
C GLY A 311 21.56 -5.38 -16.68
N ARG A 312 20.53 -5.97 -17.31
CA ARG A 312 20.39 -5.99 -18.77
C ARG A 312 19.97 -4.59 -19.24
N GLY A 313 20.61 -4.01 -20.25
CA GLY A 313 20.30 -2.64 -20.68
C GLY A 313 20.88 -1.54 -19.79
N VAL A 314 21.99 -1.84 -19.08
CA VAL A 314 22.89 -0.84 -18.47
C VAL A 314 24.20 -0.86 -19.25
N LEU A 315 24.57 0.28 -19.82
CA LEU A 315 25.74 0.45 -20.68
C LEU A 315 26.69 1.46 -20.04
N PHE A 316 27.98 1.16 -20.08
CA PHE A 316 29.03 2.08 -19.63
C PHE A 316 29.61 2.80 -20.84
N ALA A 317 29.73 4.13 -20.75
CA ALA A 317 30.37 4.95 -21.77
C ALA A 317 31.49 5.77 -21.12
N PRO A 318 32.77 5.51 -21.46
CA PRO A 318 33.91 6.19 -20.84
C PRO A 318 33.96 7.68 -21.21
N ASP A 319 33.46 8.03 -22.40
CA ASP A 319 33.50 9.37 -22.94
C ASP A 319 32.19 9.76 -23.67
N LYS A 320 32.13 11.03 -24.09
CA LYS A 320 30.97 11.61 -24.78
C LYS A 320 30.74 11.00 -26.16
N THR A 321 31.80 10.55 -26.83
CA THR A 321 31.72 9.99 -28.18
C THR A 321 31.01 8.65 -28.11
N MET A 322 31.48 7.75 -27.23
CA MET A 322 30.82 6.46 -26.99
C MET A 322 29.38 6.64 -26.52
N ALA A 323 29.12 7.55 -25.58
CA ALA A 323 27.76 7.80 -25.09
C ALA A 323 26.80 8.21 -26.21
N LYS A 324 27.24 9.08 -27.14
CA LYS A 324 26.44 9.50 -28.28
C LYS A 324 26.21 8.36 -29.27
N SER A 325 27.24 7.57 -29.59
CA SER A 325 27.11 6.42 -30.48
C SER A 325 26.12 5.39 -29.93
N LEU A 326 26.12 5.14 -28.62
CA LEU A 326 25.15 4.25 -27.98
C LEU A 326 23.73 4.83 -28.00
N LEU A 327 23.55 6.14 -27.84
CA LEU A 327 22.24 6.77 -27.94
C LEU A 327 21.67 6.66 -29.36
N ASP A 328 22.48 6.98 -30.37
CA ASP A 328 22.06 6.92 -31.77
C ASP A 328 21.70 5.46 -32.14
N ALA A 329 22.51 4.47 -31.76
CA ALA A 329 22.26 3.06 -32.04
C ALA A 329 20.98 2.50 -31.38
N PHE A 330 20.62 2.97 -30.18
CA PHE A 330 19.40 2.53 -29.50
C PHE A 330 18.16 3.31 -29.95
N ASP A 331 18.32 4.54 -30.47
CA ASP A 331 17.21 5.27 -31.09
C ASP A 331 16.73 4.58 -32.37
N ASP A 332 17.65 3.99 -33.15
CA ASP A 332 17.33 3.16 -34.32
C ASP A 332 16.55 1.87 -33.96
N LEU A 333 16.67 1.41 -32.72
CA LEU A 333 15.94 0.27 -32.16
C LEU A 333 14.64 0.69 -31.44
N ASP A 334 14.27 1.97 -31.52
CA ASP A 334 13.18 2.61 -30.78
C ASP A 334 13.23 2.42 -29.25
N GLU A 335 14.44 2.21 -28.72
CA GLU A 335 14.68 1.99 -27.29
C GLU A 335 15.22 3.27 -26.65
N LYS A 336 14.42 3.89 -25.77
CA LYS A 336 14.79 5.18 -25.16
C LYS A 336 15.65 4.98 -23.92
N LEU A 337 16.89 5.47 -23.98
CA LEU A 337 17.87 5.39 -22.89
C LEU A 337 17.85 6.65 -22.01
N LEU A 338 18.05 6.42 -20.71
CA LEU A 338 18.36 7.42 -19.71
C LEU A 338 19.88 7.60 -19.65
N VAL A 339 20.35 8.84 -19.51
CA VAL A 339 21.78 9.17 -19.36
C VAL A 339 22.03 9.63 -17.94
N GLN A 340 23.03 9.04 -17.28
CA GLN A 340 23.46 9.40 -15.93
C GLN A 340 24.99 9.59 -15.91
N PRO A 341 25.54 10.52 -15.11
CA PRO A 341 26.94 10.48 -14.73
C PRO A 341 27.25 9.14 -14.04
N PHE A 342 28.42 8.59 -14.31
CA PHE A 342 28.89 7.42 -13.59
C PHE A 342 29.18 7.80 -12.13
N LEU A 343 28.57 7.06 -11.21
CA LEU A 343 28.82 7.20 -9.78
C LEU A 343 29.81 6.11 -9.35
N GLN A 344 30.92 6.51 -8.74
CA GLN A 344 31.87 5.59 -8.16
C GLN A 344 31.31 5.10 -6.80
N ALA A 345 31.10 3.80 -6.69
CA ALA A 345 30.69 3.18 -5.44
C ALA A 345 31.90 3.01 -4.51
N GLU A 346 31.70 3.26 -3.22
CA GLU A 346 32.63 2.81 -2.18
C GLU A 346 32.81 1.28 -2.29
N ASP A 347 34.07 0.84 -2.35
CA ASP A 347 34.48 -0.57 -2.46
C ASP A 347 33.79 -1.38 -3.58
N ASN A 348 33.31 -0.71 -4.64
CA ASN A 348 32.57 -1.35 -5.74
C ASN A 348 31.37 -2.21 -5.26
N ALA A 349 30.69 -1.73 -4.22
CA ALA A 349 29.59 -2.45 -3.59
C ALA A 349 28.29 -1.64 -3.57
N ASP A 350 27.17 -2.36 -3.62
CA ASP A 350 25.85 -1.78 -3.41
C ASP A 350 25.17 -2.41 -2.17
N LEU A 351 24.23 -1.70 -1.59
CA LEU A 351 23.43 -2.14 -0.46
C LEU A 351 22.02 -2.47 -0.94
N ARG A 352 21.60 -3.71 -0.77
CA ARG A 352 20.18 -4.11 -0.88
C ARG A 352 19.55 -4.06 0.50
N ILE A 353 18.57 -3.19 0.68
CA ILE A 353 17.78 -3.04 1.89
C ILE A 353 16.36 -3.53 1.61
N MET A 354 15.87 -4.49 2.40
CA MET A 354 14.51 -5.00 2.30
C MET A 354 13.58 -4.26 3.25
N VAL A 355 12.50 -3.70 2.71
CA VAL A 355 11.47 -2.96 3.43
C VAL A 355 10.17 -3.76 3.40
N LEU A 356 9.51 -3.86 4.55
CA LEU A 356 8.18 -4.42 4.72
C LEU A 356 7.35 -3.51 5.62
N GLY A 357 6.24 -2.98 5.09
CA GLY A 357 5.43 -1.94 5.69
C GLY A 357 6.27 -0.71 6.06
N LYS A 358 6.34 -0.40 7.36
CA LYS A 358 7.10 0.74 7.91
C LYS A 358 8.48 0.34 8.47
N LYS A 359 8.95 -0.89 8.21
CA LYS A 359 10.16 -1.45 8.82
C LYS A 359 11.17 -1.93 7.77
N VAL A 360 12.45 -1.78 8.07
CA VAL A 360 13.54 -2.49 7.37
C VAL A 360 13.71 -3.85 8.02
N ILE A 361 13.52 -4.92 7.24
CA ILE A 361 13.54 -6.31 7.75
C ILE A 361 14.89 -7.00 7.57
N ALA A 362 15.68 -6.58 6.57
CA ALA A 362 17.03 -7.09 6.31
C ALA A 362 17.83 -6.13 5.43
N ALA A 363 19.15 -6.23 5.48
CA ALA A 363 20.06 -5.53 4.58
C ALA A 363 21.29 -6.38 4.29
N VAL A 364 21.71 -6.38 3.03
CA VAL A 364 22.93 -7.04 2.58
C VAL A 364 23.73 -6.11 1.69
N ARG A 365 25.04 -6.31 1.71
CA ARG A 365 25.98 -5.71 0.80
C ARG A 365 26.28 -6.70 -0.31
N ARG A 366 26.23 -6.24 -1.56
CA ARG A 366 26.61 -7.03 -2.74
C ARG A 366 27.87 -6.41 -3.32
N VAL A 367 28.90 -7.24 -3.54
CA VAL A 367 30.19 -6.81 -4.08
C VAL A 367 30.33 -7.37 -5.50
N ALA A 368 30.68 -6.50 -6.46
CA ALA A 368 30.94 -6.91 -7.83
C ALA A 368 32.21 -7.78 -7.93
N LYS A 369 32.28 -8.67 -8.92
CA LYS A 369 33.52 -9.39 -9.22
C LYS A 369 34.58 -8.42 -9.78
N THR A 370 35.86 -8.73 -9.56
CA THR A 370 36.99 -7.97 -10.12
C THR A 370 36.84 -7.83 -11.64
N GLY A 371 36.78 -6.59 -12.14
CA GLY A 371 36.60 -6.28 -13.56
C GLY A 371 35.16 -6.01 -14.02
N GLU A 372 34.16 -6.24 -13.17
CA GLU A 372 32.77 -5.83 -13.42
C GLU A 372 32.39 -4.64 -12.52
N PHE A 373 31.77 -3.60 -13.10
CA PHE A 373 31.22 -2.48 -12.32
C PHE A 373 29.82 -2.78 -11.74
N ARG A 374 29.25 -3.96 -12.01
CA ARG A 374 27.89 -4.35 -11.62
C ARG A 374 27.95 -5.37 -10.49
N ALA A 375 27.29 -5.08 -9.37
CA ALA A 375 27.29 -5.93 -8.17
C ALA A 375 26.07 -6.87 -8.06
N ASN A 376 25.32 -7.08 -9.14
CA ASN A 376 24.10 -7.91 -9.10
C ASN A 376 24.41 -9.37 -8.72
N PHE A 377 23.67 -9.90 -7.74
CA PHE A 377 23.76 -11.30 -7.27
C PHE A 377 23.65 -12.32 -8.42
N HIS A 378 22.73 -12.12 -9.36
CA HIS A 378 22.55 -13.01 -10.52
C HIS A 378 23.71 -12.98 -11.54
N GLN A 379 24.70 -12.10 -11.36
CA GLN A 379 25.94 -12.05 -12.15
C GLN A 379 27.15 -12.59 -11.36
N GLY A 380 26.90 -13.22 -10.21
CA GLY A 380 27.94 -13.87 -9.39
C GLY A 380 28.59 -12.94 -8.35
N GLY A 381 27.96 -11.82 -8.01
CA GLY A 381 28.40 -10.97 -6.90
C GLY A 381 28.25 -11.66 -5.54
N VAL A 382 29.22 -11.45 -4.64
CA VAL A 382 29.18 -12.02 -3.28
C VAL A 382 28.25 -11.18 -2.41
N THR A 383 27.31 -11.82 -1.74
CA THR A 383 26.34 -11.15 -0.85
C THR A 383 26.71 -11.41 0.61
N GLN A 384 26.81 -10.34 1.40
CA GLN A 384 27.21 -10.40 2.81
C GLN A 384 26.26 -9.57 3.68
N LYS A 385 26.00 -10.02 4.90
CA LYS A 385 25.21 -9.25 5.89
C LYS A 385 25.92 -7.93 6.21
N VAL A 386 25.16 -6.84 6.27
CA VAL A 386 25.70 -5.50 6.54
C VAL A 386 24.85 -4.75 7.56
N LYS A 387 25.50 -3.93 8.39
CA LYS A 387 24.83 -3.00 9.29
C LYS A 387 24.65 -1.65 8.58
N ILE A 388 23.41 -1.23 8.43
CA ILE A 388 23.06 0.08 7.85
C ILE A 388 22.94 1.16 8.93
N ASN A 389 23.26 2.40 8.57
CA ASN A 389 23.14 3.55 9.46
C ASN A 389 21.70 4.14 9.47
N LYS A 390 21.48 5.18 10.28
CA LYS A 390 20.15 5.82 10.43
C LYS A 390 19.70 6.49 9.12
N GLN A 391 20.61 7.14 8.40
CA GLN A 391 20.32 7.83 7.14
C GLN A 391 19.87 6.82 6.07
N GLU A 392 20.63 5.75 5.85
CA GLU A 392 20.33 4.67 4.90
C GLU A 392 18.98 4.01 5.19
N ARG A 393 18.71 3.73 6.47
CA ARG A 393 17.42 3.18 6.92
C ARG A 393 16.27 4.13 6.58
N GLN A 394 16.41 5.41 6.89
CA GLN A 394 15.38 6.41 6.63
C GLN A 394 15.17 6.62 5.13
N MET A 395 16.24 6.61 4.34
CA MET A 395 16.16 6.68 2.88
C MET A 395 15.41 5.49 2.30
N ALA A 396 15.70 4.27 2.74
CA ALA A 396 15.00 3.08 2.27
C ALA A 396 13.48 3.13 2.58
N LEU A 397 13.12 3.51 3.81
CA LEU A 397 11.72 3.65 4.21
C LEU A 397 10.99 4.75 3.42
N ARG A 398 11.64 5.92 3.22
CA ARG A 398 11.08 7.00 2.40
C ARG A 398 10.96 6.62 0.94
N ALA A 399 11.91 5.85 0.39
CA ALA A 399 11.89 5.39 -0.99
C ALA A 399 10.71 4.46 -1.25
N ALA A 400 10.52 3.45 -0.39
CA ALA A 400 9.37 2.55 -0.47
C ALA A 400 8.04 3.30 -0.32
N LYS A 401 7.95 4.22 0.65
CA LYS A 401 6.77 5.07 0.86
C LYS A 401 6.46 5.96 -0.34
N ALA A 402 7.48 6.58 -0.94
CA ALA A 402 7.32 7.47 -2.10
C ALA A 402 6.69 6.75 -3.30
N LEU A 403 7.00 5.47 -3.49
CA LEU A 403 6.46 4.64 -4.57
C LEU A 403 5.22 3.83 -4.17
N GLY A 404 4.70 4.03 -2.95
CA GLY A 404 3.53 3.28 -2.45
C GLY A 404 3.79 1.77 -2.31
N LEU A 405 5.04 1.35 -2.13
CA LEU A 405 5.39 -0.06 -1.96
C LEU A 405 5.39 -0.44 -0.48
N ARG A 406 4.65 -1.50 -0.16
CA ARG A 406 4.64 -2.12 1.17
C ARG A 406 5.74 -3.16 1.30
N PHE A 407 6.07 -3.88 0.24
CA PHE A 407 7.21 -4.81 0.21
C PHE A 407 8.17 -4.39 -0.89
N ALA A 408 9.40 -4.01 -0.55
CA ALA A 408 10.34 -3.50 -1.54
C ALA A 408 11.78 -3.91 -1.24
N GLY A 409 12.55 -4.13 -2.29
CA GLY A 409 14.00 -4.02 -2.20
C GLY A 409 14.40 -2.60 -2.58
N VAL A 410 15.22 -1.92 -1.78
CA VAL A 410 15.84 -0.61 -2.10
C VAL A 410 17.34 -0.82 -2.29
N ASP A 411 17.86 -0.40 -3.43
CA ASP A 411 19.29 -0.50 -3.79
C ASP A 411 19.90 0.87 -3.54
N LEU A 412 20.83 0.94 -2.59
CA LEU A 412 21.60 2.14 -2.31
C LEU A 412 23.05 1.93 -2.75
N MET A 413 23.69 3.01 -3.16
CA MET A 413 25.12 3.08 -3.38
C MET A 413 25.70 4.12 -2.44
N ARG A 414 26.77 3.77 -1.72
CA ARG A 414 27.56 4.75 -0.98
C ARG A 414 28.53 5.44 -1.93
N THR A 415 28.56 6.76 -1.89
CA THR A 415 29.45 7.61 -2.68
C THR A 415 30.11 8.62 -1.75
N ASP A 416 31.17 9.28 -2.21
CA ASP A 416 31.86 10.32 -1.43
C ASP A 416 30.94 11.46 -0.97
N ALA A 417 29.85 11.72 -1.71
CA ALA A 417 28.85 12.75 -1.37
C ALA A 417 27.73 12.23 -0.45
N GLY A 418 27.71 10.93 -0.15
CA GLY A 418 26.68 10.28 0.65
C GLY A 418 25.96 9.12 -0.08
N PRO A 419 24.99 8.47 0.59
CA PRO A 419 24.20 7.40 0.01
C PRO A 419 23.24 7.92 -1.07
N VAL A 420 23.13 7.17 -2.18
CA VAL A 420 22.27 7.49 -3.32
C VAL A 420 21.35 6.30 -3.62
N VAL A 421 20.05 6.55 -3.85
CA VAL A 421 19.08 5.51 -4.24
C VAL A 421 19.24 5.17 -5.72
N MET A 422 19.67 3.94 -5.99
CA MET A 422 19.94 3.47 -7.35
C MET A 422 18.71 2.87 -8.00
N GLU A 423 17.94 2.07 -7.27
CA GLU A 423 16.77 1.34 -7.78
C GLU A 423 15.85 0.91 -6.63
N VAL A 424 14.53 0.85 -6.89
CA VAL A 424 13.54 0.30 -5.94
C VAL A 424 12.74 -0.77 -6.65
N ASN A 425 12.81 -2.00 -6.15
CA ASN A 425 12.19 -3.18 -6.74
C ASN A 425 10.93 -3.58 -5.97
N ALA A 426 9.80 -3.63 -6.68
CA ALA A 426 8.50 -4.04 -6.13
C ALA A 426 8.34 -5.56 -5.93
N SER A 427 9.20 -6.36 -6.57
CA SER A 427 9.21 -7.82 -6.48
C SER A 427 10.65 -8.31 -6.22
N PRO A 428 11.23 -7.96 -5.06
CA PRO A 428 12.62 -8.30 -4.76
C PRO A 428 12.81 -9.82 -4.65
N GLY A 429 13.98 -10.32 -5.06
CA GLY A 429 14.37 -11.71 -4.85
C GLY A 429 14.78 -11.95 -3.39
N LEU A 430 14.47 -13.14 -2.87
CA LEU A 430 14.73 -13.53 -1.48
C LEU A 430 16.01 -14.36 -1.31
N GLU A 431 16.39 -15.16 -2.32
CA GLU A 431 17.46 -16.16 -2.24
C GLU A 431 18.79 -15.63 -1.71
N GLY A 432 19.35 -14.61 -2.36
CA GLY A 432 20.66 -14.06 -1.97
C GLY A 432 20.65 -13.43 -0.58
N ILE A 433 19.52 -12.85 -0.14
CA ILE A 433 19.46 -12.18 1.16
C ILE A 433 19.14 -13.15 2.31
N GLU A 434 18.25 -14.12 2.11
CA GLU A 434 17.99 -15.16 3.11
C GLU A 434 19.24 -16.00 3.33
N SER A 435 19.92 -16.42 2.25
CA SER A 435 21.17 -17.19 2.33
C SER A 435 22.28 -16.44 3.07
N ALA A 436 22.42 -15.14 2.87
CA ALA A 436 23.47 -14.34 3.51
C ALA A 436 23.15 -13.91 4.95
N THR A 437 21.87 -13.87 5.33
CA THR A 437 21.45 -13.37 6.65
C THR A 437 20.95 -14.45 7.60
N GLY A 438 20.54 -15.61 7.07
CA GLY A 438 19.88 -16.68 7.82
C GLY A 438 18.49 -16.30 8.34
N LEU A 439 17.90 -15.20 7.85
CA LEU A 439 16.59 -14.71 8.27
C LEU A 439 15.50 -15.32 7.39
N ASP A 440 14.40 -15.75 8.02
CA ASP A 440 13.16 -16.10 7.33
C ASP A 440 12.41 -14.82 6.93
N LEU A 441 12.61 -14.38 5.69
CA LEU A 441 11.95 -13.18 5.16
C LEU A 441 10.61 -13.54 4.53
N SER A 442 10.49 -14.70 3.89
CA SER A 442 9.20 -15.15 3.36
C SER A 442 8.17 -15.30 4.48
N GLY A 443 8.52 -15.93 5.61
CA GLY A 443 7.63 -16.02 6.78
C GLY A 443 7.17 -14.66 7.29
N ARG A 444 8.07 -13.68 7.38
CA ARG A 444 7.73 -12.30 7.76
C ARG A 444 6.81 -11.61 6.75
N VAL A 445 6.99 -11.87 5.46
CA VAL A 445 6.10 -11.36 4.41
C VAL A 445 4.71 -11.95 4.59
N ILE A 446 4.60 -13.25 4.86
CA ILE A 446 3.30 -13.90 5.09
C ILE A 446 2.67 -13.41 6.38
N ASP A 447 3.41 -13.26 7.48
CA ASP A 447 2.90 -12.66 8.72
C ASP A 447 2.31 -11.27 8.47
N TYR A 448 3.00 -10.47 7.66
CA TYR A 448 2.48 -9.17 7.24
C TYR A 448 1.21 -9.33 6.40
N VAL A 449 1.19 -10.22 5.41
CA VAL A 449 -0.04 -10.46 4.62
C VAL A 449 -1.21 -10.86 5.53
N VAL A 450 -1.02 -11.80 6.44
CA VAL A 450 -2.05 -12.28 7.38
C VAL A 450 -2.51 -11.18 8.34
N GLU A 451 -1.59 -10.32 8.79
CA GLU A 451 -1.90 -9.18 9.67
C GLU A 451 -2.89 -8.20 9.00
N TYR A 452 -2.74 -7.93 7.70
CA TYR A 452 -3.55 -6.93 6.98
C TYR A 452 -4.65 -7.50 6.10
N ALA A 453 -4.52 -8.73 5.60
CA ALA A 453 -5.54 -9.41 4.83
C ALA A 453 -6.68 -9.85 5.72
N ARG A 454 -7.89 -9.83 5.18
CA ARG A 454 -9.11 -10.31 5.84
C ARG A 454 -9.83 -11.23 4.86
N PRO A 455 -10.58 -12.23 5.35
CA PRO A 455 -11.42 -13.05 4.50
C PRO A 455 -12.32 -12.16 3.64
N SER A 456 -12.31 -12.35 2.32
CA SER A 456 -13.28 -11.69 1.45
C SER A 456 -14.65 -12.30 1.71
N PRO A 457 -15.73 -11.51 1.83
CA PRO A 457 -17.07 -12.08 1.91
C PRO A 457 -17.34 -12.94 0.66
N PRO A 458 -18.12 -14.03 0.79
CA PRO A 458 -18.46 -14.92 -0.31
C PRO A 458 -19.08 -14.14 -1.49
N ALA A 459 -18.91 -14.66 -2.71
CA ALA A 459 -19.50 -14.01 -3.88
C ALA A 459 -21.03 -13.96 -3.73
N LEU A 460 -21.68 -12.95 -4.33
CA LEU A 460 -23.16 -12.86 -4.42
C LEU A 460 -23.83 -14.12 -5.01
N GLN A 461 -23.07 -15.01 -5.65
CA GLN A 461 -23.56 -16.29 -6.20
C GLN A 461 -23.50 -17.47 -5.22
N ASP A 462 -22.78 -17.34 -4.10
CA ASP A 462 -22.66 -18.40 -3.08
C ASP A 462 -23.71 -18.31 -1.98
N VAL A 463 -24.60 -17.31 -2.03
CA VAL A 463 -25.82 -17.32 -1.23
C VAL A 463 -26.79 -18.28 -1.95
N PRO A 464 -27.15 -19.43 -1.36
CA PRO A 464 -28.17 -20.28 -1.95
C PRO A 464 -29.42 -19.44 -2.18
N GLN A 465 -29.88 -19.36 -3.43
CA GLN A 465 -31.18 -18.78 -3.72
C GLN A 465 -32.18 -19.57 -2.88
N ALA A 466 -32.78 -18.90 -1.90
CA ALA A 466 -33.85 -19.48 -1.11
C ALA A 466 -34.99 -19.82 -2.09
N GLU A 467 -35.24 -21.12 -2.28
CA GLU A 467 -36.43 -21.63 -2.98
C GLU A 467 -37.72 -21.32 -2.20
#